data_AF-A0A7H8MDW8-F1
#
_entry.id   AF-A0A7H8MDW8-F1
#
_cell.length_a   1.000
_cell.length_b   1.000
_cell.length_c   1.000
_cell.angle_alpha   90.00
_cell.angle_beta   90.00
_cell.angle_gamma   90.00
#
_symmetry.space_group_name_H-M   'P 1'
#
loop_
_entity.id
_entity.type
_entity.pdbx_description
1 polymer ?
#
loop_
_entity_poly.entity_id
_entity_poly.type
_entity_poly.pdbx_seq_one_letter_code
_entity_poly.pdbx_strand_id
1 'polypeptide(L)'
;MRDGDPRVREGAFDFLREHADAYVDELIAEFAAEDDPGLRCWLLELVAEARSGKALEVFRDQLESPDESLRFWAARGLEMLDTRAAEQVLEQARDEGWIA
;
A
#
# COMPACT_ATOMS: atom_id res chain seq x y z
N MET A 1 3.15 -1.71 15.58
CA MET A 1 4.01 -2.39 14.58
C MET A 1 5.52 -2.23 14.81
N ARG A 2 6.01 -1.24 15.57
CA ARG A 2 7.46 -1.04 15.84
C ARG A 2 8.00 -1.76 17.09
N ASP A 3 7.17 -2.54 17.77
CA ASP A 3 7.56 -3.25 18.99
C ASP A 3 8.62 -4.34 18.68
N GLY A 4 9.51 -4.63 19.63
CA GLY A 4 10.53 -5.67 19.45
C GLY A 4 9.97 -7.10 19.47
N ASP A 5 8.81 -7.35 20.12
CA ASP A 5 8.16 -8.66 20.14
C ASP A 5 7.37 -8.89 18.82
N PRO A 6 7.72 -9.92 18.02
CA PRO A 6 7.01 -10.23 16.77
C PRO A 6 5.50 -10.41 16.94
N ARG A 7 5.04 -11.00 18.05
CA ARG A 7 3.60 -11.23 18.27
C ARG A 7 2.84 -9.94 18.49
N VAL A 8 3.47 -8.98 19.16
CA VAL A 8 2.89 -7.65 19.38
C VAL A 8 2.84 -6.89 18.06
N ARG A 9 3.86 -7.05 17.20
CA ARG A 9 3.87 -6.46 15.87
C ARG A 9 2.75 -6.99 14.97
N GLU A 10 2.61 -8.31 14.90
CA GLU A 10 1.57 -8.99 14.13
C GLU A 10 0.17 -8.61 14.64
N GLY A 11 -0.06 -8.66 15.95
CA GLY A 11 -1.35 -8.26 16.52
C GLY A 11 -1.70 -6.79 16.25
N ALA A 12 -0.70 -5.90 16.28
CA ALA A 12 -0.92 -4.49 15.92
C ALA A 12 -1.21 -4.30 14.43
N PHE A 13 -0.56 -5.09 13.57
CA PHE A 13 -0.83 -5.09 12.13
C PHE A 13 -2.25 -5.59 11.84
N ASP A 14 -2.65 -6.72 12.41
CA ASP A 14 -4.00 -7.27 12.23
C ASP A 14 -5.10 -6.31 12.67
N PHE A 15 -4.91 -5.65 13.82
CA PHE A 15 -5.83 -4.62 14.29
C PHE A 15 -5.98 -3.47 13.29
N LEU A 16 -4.85 -2.94 12.79
CA LEU A 16 -4.88 -1.85 11.80
C LEU A 16 -5.51 -2.30 10.49
N ARG A 17 -5.25 -3.54 10.06
CA ARG A 17 -5.81 -4.11 8.82
C ARG A 17 -7.33 -4.20 8.87
N GLU A 18 -7.88 -4.61 10.00
CA GLU A 18 -9.35 -4.67 10.21
C GLU A 18 -10.03 -3.30 10.23
N HIS A 19 -9.26 -2.23 10.47
CA HIS A 19 -9.77 -0.85 10.63
C HIS A 19 -9.10 0.13 9.66
N ALA A 20 -8.51 -0.37 8.57
CA ALA A 20 -7.59 0.41 7.75
C ALA A 20 -8.27 1.65 7.12
N ASP A 21 -9.54 1.53 6.78
CA ASP A 21 -10.36 2.62 6.23
C ASP A 21 -10.44 3.83 7.17
N ALA A 22 -10.48 3.59 8.48
CA ALA A 22 -10.56 4.62 9.51
C ALA A 22 -9.24 5.37 9.71
N TYR A 23 -8.10 4.82 9.28
CA TYR A 23 -6.76 5.37 9.51
C TYR A 23 -6.01 5.69 8.22
N VAL A 24 -6.70 5.81 7.08
CA VAL A 24 -6.04 5.94 5.77
C VAL A 24 -5.10 7.14 5.69
N ASP A 25 -5.46 8.28 6.28
CA ASP A 25 -4.62 9.49 6.20
C ASP A 25 -3.34 9.30 7.03
N GLU A 26 -3.45 8.69 8.21
CA GLU A 26 -2.32 8.34 9.08
C GLU A 26 -1.43 7.27 8.45
N LEU A 27 -2.01 6.23 7.84
CA LEU A 27 -1.26 5.15 7.17
C LEU A 27 -0.46 5.69 5.98
N ILE A 28 -1.05 6.59 5.19
CA ILE A 28 -0.35 7.27 4.08
C ILE A 28 0.80 8.12 4.61
N ALA A 29 0.57 8.90 5.68
CA ALA A 29 1.60 9.74 6.29
C ALA A 29 2.77 8.92 6.86
N GLU A 30 2.46 7.82 7.57
CA GLU A 30 3.48 6.91 8.11
C GLU A 30 4.25 6.21 6.98
N PHE A 31 3.59 5.75 5.91
CA PHE A 31 4.27 5.17 4.75
C PHE A 31 5.26 6.15 4.10
N ALA A 32 4.88 7.42 3.98
CA ALA A 32 5.74 8.45 3.40
C ALA A 32 6.97 8.75 4.27
N ALA A 33 6.86 8.62 5.59
CA ALA A 33 7.93 8.91 6.55
C ALA A 33 8.81 7.69 6.92
N GLU A 34 8.42 6.48 6.52
CA GLU A 34 9.12 5.25 6.91
C GLU A 34 10.31 4.94 6.00
N ASP A 35 11.44 4.52 6.59
CA ASP A 35 12.64 4.11 5.85
C ASP A 35 12.89 2.59 5.94
N ASP A 36 12.39 1.91 6.96
CA ASP A 36 12.53 0.45 7.11
C ASP A 36 11.73 -0.28 6.02
N PRO A 37 12.39 -1.05 5.12
CA PRO A 37 11.70 -1.68 3.98
C PRO A 37 10.58 -2.65 4.39
N GLY A 38 10.77 -3.37 5.50
CA GLY A 38 9.77 -4.31 6.00
C GLY A 38 8.51 -3.58 6.48
N LEU A 39 8.69 -2.51 7.25
CA LEU A 39 7.58 -1.71 7.74
C LEU A 39 6.92 -0.89 6.62
N ARG A 40 7.68 -0.41 5.62
CA ARG A 40 7.11 0.21 4.40
C ARG A 40 6.17 -0.75 3.67
N CYS A 41 6.57 -2.02 3.54
CA CYS A 41 5.75 -3.05 2.89
C CYS A 41 4.43 -3.27 3.64
N TRP A 42 4.49 -3.46 4.96
CA TRP A 42 3.28 -3.58 5.80
C TRP A 42 2.40 -2.34 5.74
N LEU A 43 2.98 -1.15 5.78
CA LEU A 43 2.23 0.09 5.68
C LEU A 43 1.51 0.21 4.33
N LEU A 44 2.17 -0.14 3.22
CA LEU A 44 1.54 -0.09 1.90
C LEU A 44 0.42 -1.12 1.75
N GLU A 45 0.57 -2.31 2.35
CA GLU A 45 -0.49 -3.31 2.45
C GLU A 45 -1.70 -2.76 3.22
N LEU A 46 -1.49 -2.12 4.37
CA LEU A 46 -2.57 -1.50 5.15
C LEU A 46 -3.25 -0.36 4.37
N VAL A 47 -2.47 0.46 3.65
CA VAL A 47 -3.02 1.50 2.77
C VAL A 47 -3.89 0.88 1.66
N ALA A 48 -3.51 -0.28 1.10
CA ALA A 48 -4.33 -1.03 0.15
C ALA A 48 -5.63 -1.56 0.77
N GLU A 49 -5.56 -2.12 1.97
CA GLU A 49 -6.72 -2.65 2.71
C GLU A 49 -7.72 -1.56 3.11
N ALA A 50 -7.28 -0.31 3.23
CA ALA A 50 -8.16 0.83 3.45
C ALA A 50 -9.12 1.12 2.27
N ARG A 51 -8.81 0.61 1.06
CA ARG A 51 -9.59 0.77 -0.19
C ARG A 51 -10.07 2.20 -0.46
N SER A 52 -9.29 3.17 -0.04
CA SER A 52 -9.63 4.58 -0.15
C SER A 52 -9.01 5.18 -1.39
N GLY A 53 -9.83 5.85 -2.21
CA GLY A 53 -9.34 6.56 -3.39
C GLY A 53 -8.29 7.63 -3.09
N LYS A 54 -8.13 8.05 -1.83
CA LYS A 54 -7.04 8.94 -1.38
C LYS A 54 -5.65 8.35 -1.63
N ALA A 55 -5.52 7.03 -1.65
CA ALA A 55 -4.26 6.32 -1.84
C ALA A 55 -3.86 6.14 -3.32
N LEU A 56 -4.67 6.62 -4.27
CA LEU A 56 -4.41 6.44 -5.71
C LEU A 56 -2.99 6.87 -6.11
N GLU A 57 -2.57 8.07 -5.69
CA GLU A 57 -1.26 8.60 -6.05
C GLU A 57 -0.14 7.82 -5.37
N VAL A 58 -0.36 7.37 -4.13
CA VAL A 58 0.60 6.54 -3.40
C VAL A 58 0.87 5.25 -4.17
N PHE A 59 -0.17 4.56 -4.64
CA PHE A 59 0.03 3.32 -5.40
C PHE A 59 0.68 3.59 -6.75
N ARG A 60 0.24 4.61 -7.49
CA ARG A 60 0.84 4.94 -8.78
C ARG A 60 2.35 5.14 -8.64
N ASP A 61 2.77 5.95 -7.67
CA ASP A 61 4.19 6.27 -7.47
C ASP A 61 5.03 5.04 -7.08
N GLN A 62 4.40 3.99 -6.51
CA GLN A 62 5.08 2.76 -6.11
C GLN A 62 5.12 1.67 -7.18
N LEU A 63 4.43 1.82 -8.32
CA LEU A 63 4.51 0.87 -9.44
C LEU A 63 5.91 0.81 -10.06
N GLU A 64 6.68 1.90 -9.96
CA GLU A 64 8.07 1.98 -10.43
C GLU A 64 9.10 1.65 -9.34
N SER A 65 8.65 1.29 -8.13
CA SER A 65 9.54 1.04 -7.01
C SER A 65 10.56 -0.05 -7.35
N PRO A 66 11.85 0.08 -6.97
CA PRO A 66 12.81 -1.01 -7.11
C PRO A 66 12.46 -2.22 -6.22
N ASP A 67 11.66 -2.01 -5.17
CA ASP A 67 11.18 -3.06 -4.27
C ASP A 67 9.97 -3.79 -4.88
N GLU A 68 10.13 -5.08 -5.16
CA GLU A 68 9.09 -5.91 -5.77
C GLU A 68 7.84 -6.05 -4.89
N SER A 69 8.02 -6.03 -3.57
CA SER A 69 6.90 -6.12 -2.61
C SER A 69 6.07 -4.84 -2.64
N LEU A 70 6.73 -3.68 -2.78
CA LEU A 70 6.03 -2.40 -2.92
C LEU A 70 5.29 -2.33 -4.26
N ARG A 71 5.90 -2.78 -5.37
CA ARG A 71 5.22 -2.87 -6.67
C ARG A 71 4.00 -3.79 -6.61
N PHE A 72 4.12 -4.94 -5.95
CA PHE A 72 3.01 -5.88 -5.76
C PHE A 72 1.84 -5.22 -5.03
N TRP A 73 2.09 -4.59 -3.87
CA TRP A 73 1.02 -3.94 -3.11
C TRP A 73 0.46 -2.70 -3.79
N ALA A 74 1.27 -1.97 -4.57
CA ALA A 74 0.80 -0.88 -5.41
C ALA A 74 -0.21 -1.35 -6.46
N ALA A 75 0.14 -2.38 -7.23
CA ALA A 75 -0.77 -2.95 -8.22
C ALA A 75 -2.03 -3.51 -7.56
N ARG A 76 -1.87 -4.23 -6.44
CA ARG A 76 -2.99 -4.79 -5.68
C ARG A 76 -3.90 -3.72 -5.10
N GLY A 77 -3.33 -2.64 -4.56
CA GLY A 77 -4.06 -1.49 -4.05
C GLY A 77 -4.90 -0.83 -5.14
N LEU A 78 -4.34 -0.59 -6.33
CA LEU A 78 -5.06 -0.05 -7.48
C LEU A 78 -6.22 -0.96 -7.92
N GLU A 79 -6.01 -2.28 -7.96
CA GLU A 79 -7.10 -3.24 -8.23
C GLU A 79 -8.22 -3.14 -7.19
N MET A 80 -7.86 -3.01 -5.92
CA MET A 80 -8.80 -2.95 -4.80
C MET A 80 -9.58 -1.64 -4.71
N LEU A 81 -9.08 -0.55 -5.31
CA LEU A 81 -9.82 0.70 -5.41
C LEU A 81 -11.08 0.55 -6.28
N ASP A 82 -11.07 -0.35 -7.26
CA ASP A 82 -12.22 -0.62 -8.15
C ASP A 82 -12.82 0.67 -8.75
N THR A 83 -11.94 1.56 -9.21
CA THR A 83 -12.32 2.83 -9.85
C THR A 83 -11.74 2.95 -11.24
N ARG A 84 -12.42 3.72 -12.11
CA ARG A 84 -11.95 3.99 -13.47
C ARG A 84 -10.56 4.65 -13.49
N ALA A 85 -10.25 5.49 -12.52
CA ALA A 85 -8.94 6.14 -12.43
C ALA A 85 -7.84 5.11 -12.12
N ALA A 86 -8.10 4.17 -11.21
CA ALA A 86 -7.15 3.11 -10.90
C ALA A 86 -6.95 2.13 -12.07
N GLU A 87 -8.03 1.79 -12.79
CA GLU A 87 -7.94 1.00 -14.03
C GLU A 87 -7.02 1.65 -15.06
N GLN A 88 -7.16 2.96 -15.28
CA GLN A 88 -6.31 3.70 -16.24
C GLN A 88 -4.83 3.66 -15.86
N VAL A 89 -4.52 3.77 -14.56
CA VAL A 89 -3.14 3.66 -14.07
C VAL A 89 -2.59 2.25 -14.32
N LEU A 90 -3.39 1.20 -14.05
CA LEU A 90 -2.98 -0.19 -14.32
C LEU A 90 -2.80 -0.47 -15.81
N GLU A 91 -3.67 0.06 -16.68
CA GLU A 91 -3.53 -0.02 -18.13
C GLU A 91 -2.21 0.62 -18.59
N GLN A 92 -1.93 1.85 -18.14
CA GLN A 92 -0.68 2.55 -18.46
C GLN A 92 0.55 1.76 -17.98
N ALA A 93 0.51 1.24 -16.76
CA ALA A 93 1.62 0.47 -16.20
C ALA A 93 1.91 -0.83 -16.97
N ARG A 94 0.89 -1.46 -17.55
CA ARG A 94 1.06 -2.62 -18.45
C ARG A 94 1.70 -2.21 -19.77
N ASP A 95 1.25 -1.10 -20.36
CA ASP A 95 1.80 -0.57 -21.61
C ASP A 95 3.29 -0.18 -21.46
N GLU A 96 3.67 0.31 -20.28
CA GLU A 96 5.04 0.68 -19.92
C GLU A 96 5.88 -0.52 -19.45
N GLY A 97 5.27 -1.70 -19.28
CA GLY A 97 5.94 -2.95 -18.91
C GLY A 97 6.33 -3.04 -17.42
N TRP A 98 5.72 -2.23 -16.56
CA TRP A 98 5.97 -2.25 -15.11
C TRP A 98 5.28 -3.40 -14.39
N ILE A 99 4.14 -3.83 -14.92
CA ILE A 99 3.36 -4.98 -14.43
C ILE A 99 2.96 -5.87 -15.61
N ALA A 100 2.85 -7.18 -15.35
CA ALA A 100 2.56 -8.22 -16.35
C ALA A 100 1.06 -8.48 -16.55
#